data_AF-A0AAV3US62-F1
#
_entry.id   AF-A0AAV3US62-F1
#
_cell.length_a   1.000
_cell.length_b   1.000
_cell.length_c   1.000
_cell.angle_alpha   90.00
_cell.angle_beta   90.00
_cell.angle_gamma   90.00
#
_symmetry.space_group_name_H-M   'P 1'
#
loop_
_entity.id
_entity.type
_entity.pdbx_description
1 polymer ?
#
loop_
_entity_poly.entity_id
_entity_poly.type
_entity_poly.pdbx_seq_one_letter_code
_entity_poly.pdbx_strand_id
1 'polypeptide(L)'
;MSATTDSVTQPHQPSPKNVQKTFWTDSHGDAQLDALAAINDCSQGALLRSLVEEAFIDRFDDLDPEHIEHGRVSVEDLQALANDELTVDDLDLETEAPEPVEKHESDSYYLTVTPDDLAEPGPELEWDTLRDAVKNPEDGGYWNDELEIHESRLNSTTLKASHRPAARILTGLARSQVYENRIVPQATIDELIDEYCLHLTNRVTDDEQERGKEYIRETYTSLVADHLYENPSPIAESYYCTKTQLQTRLQAEVNTAHRLAQQADTITDFEAWKREETSKSDAGDEPTREQWFFALNKWVTEILKAKQIGRTCATELRRREYDIPTTNTDADDKTNLNADGDEETAPRADEDATPATAFDAHHEHLYTARTAFGTLSVDVKAEVINGLDDALLALIDN
;
A
#
# COMPACT_ATOMS: atom_id res chain seq x y z
N MET A 1 -34.47 -29.90 54.22
CA MET A 1 -34.53 -28.83 53.21
C MET A 1 -33.19 -28.10 53.22
N SER A 2 -32.80 -27.57 52.06
CA SER A 2 -31.54 -26.88 51.71
C SER A 2 -30.51 -27.74 50.96
N ALA A 3 -30.88 -27.93 49.69
CA ALA A 3 -30.11 -27.82 48.45
C ALA A 3 -28.60 -27.55 48.56
N THR A 4 -27.84 -28.51 48.04
CA THR A 4 -26.52 -28.37 47.43
C THR A 4 -26.71 -27.75 46.04
N THR A 5 -26.07 -26.61 45.77
CA THR A 5 -25.90 -26.09 44.40
C THR A 5 -24.44 -26.25 44.02
N ASP A 6 -24.12 -27.39 43.41
CA ASP A 6 -22.94 -27.53 42.57
C ASP A 6 -23.22 -26.77 41.27
N SER A 7 -22.52 -25.65 41.09
CA SER A 7 -22.48 -24.95 39.81
C SER A 7 -21.67 -25.80 38.83
N VAL A 8 -22.38 -26.60 38.04
CA VAL A 8 -21.83 -27.23 36.84
C VAL A 8 -21.47 -26.10 35.87
N THR A 9 -20.17 -25.87 35.69
CA THR A 9 -19.65 -25.05 34.60
C THR A 9 -20.07 -25.71 33.29
N GLN A 10 -21.01 -25.09 32.57
CA GLN A 10 -21.31 -25.50 31.19
C GLN A 10 -20.02 -25.40 30.36
N PRO A 11 -19.67 -26.43 29.57
CA PRO A 11 -18.63 -26.26 28.55
C PRO A 11 -19.11 -25.18 27.59
N HIS A 12 -18.24 -24.21 27.31
CA HIS A 12 -18.47 -23.21 26.28
C HIS A 12 -18.81 -23.94 24.97
N GLN A 13 -20.05 -23.83 24.49
CA GLN A 13 -20.35 -24.11 23.10
C GLN A 13 -19.42 -23.23 22.25
N PRO A 14 -18.71 -23.81 21.25
CA PRO A 14 -17.96 -23.00 20.31
C PRO A 14 -18.93 -22.03 19.65
N SER A 15 -18.68 -20.74 19.82
CA SER A 15 -19.42 -19.69 19.13
C SER A 15 -19.34 -19.93 17.62
N PRO A 16 -20.47 -19.91 16.89
CA PRO A 16 -20.47 -20.22 15.46
C PRO A 16 -19.53 -19.27 14.74
N LYS A 17 -18.61 -19.84 13.94
CA LYS A 17 -17.75 -19.05 13.06
C LYS A 17 -18.64 -18.40 12.01
N ASN A 18 -18.88 -17.10 12.14
CA ASN A 18 -19.52 -16.31 11.09
C ASN A 18 -18.54 -16.19 9.92
N VAL A 19 -18.59 -17.13 8.98
CA VAL A 19 -17.79 -17.10 7.76
C VAL A 19 -18.53 -16.29 6.71
N GLN A 20 -17.95 -15.16 6.30
CA GLN A 20 -18.48 -14.37 5.18
C GLN A 20 -18.22 -15.12 3.87
N LYS A 21 -19.30 -15.57 3.22
CA LYS A 21 -19.24 -16.19 1.88
C LYS A 21 -19.76 -15.19 0.85
N THR A 22 -18.95 -14.91 -0.17
CA THR A 22 -19.32 -14.01 -1.27
C THR A 22 -19.66 -14.85 -2.49
N PHE A 23 -20.84 -14.65 -3.06
CA PHE A 23 -21.29 -15.32 -4.30
C PHE A 23 -21.27 -14.30 -5.43
N TRP A 24 -20.83 -14.73 -6.62
CA TRP A 24 -20.82 -13.91 -7.82
C TRP A 24 -21.89 -14.44 -8.78
N THR A 25 -22.76 -13.55 -9.24
CA THR A 25 -23.70 -13.87 -10.32
C THR A 25 -23.51 -12.89 -11.48
N ASP A 26 -24.03 -13.22 -12.67
CA ASP A 26 -24.06 -12.25 -13.76
C ASP A 26 -25.16 -11.21 -13.52
N SER A 27 -25.21 -10.15 -14.34
CA SER A 27 -26.23 -9.10 -14.20
C SER A 27 -27.67 -9.61 -14.28
N HIS A 28 -27.89 -10.81 -14.85
CA HIS A 28 -29.20 -11.43 -14.92
C HIS A 28 -29.54 -12.18 -13.62
N GLY A 29 -28.57 -12.88 -13.04
CA GLY A 29 -28.66 -13.55 -11.74
C GLY A 29 -28.90 -12.56 -10.59
N ASP A 30 -28.23 -11.40 -10.60
CA ASP A 30 -28.40 -10.39 -9.55
C ASP A 30 -29.83 -9.84 -9.55
N ALA A 31 -30.38 -9.58 -10.74
CA ALA A 31 -31.76 -9.13 -10.90
C ALA A 31 -32.79 -10.20 -10.47
N GLN A 32 -32.50 -11.48 -10.68
CA GLN A 32 -33.34 -12.58 -10.20
C GLN A 32 -33.30 -12.71 -8.67
N LEU A 33 -32.10 -12.62 -8.08
CA LEU A 33 -31.91 -12.66 -6.63
C LEU A 33 -32.56 -11.47 -5.93
N ASP A 34 -32.44 -10.26 -6.48
CA ASP A 34 -33.12 -9.07 -5.98
C ASP A 34 -34.64 -9.24 -6.00
N ALA A 35 -35.20 -9.76 -7.10
CA ALA A 35 -36.64 -9.98 -7.20
C ALA A 35 -37.13 -11.02 -6.18
N LEU A 36 -36.40 -12.12 -5.98
CA LEU A 36 -36.74 -13.15 -5.00
C LEU A 36 -36.58 -12.67 -3.56
N ALA A 37 -35.53 -11.88 -3.28
CA ALA A 37 -35.29 -11.31 -1.95
C ALA A 37 -36.40 -10.31 -1.57
N ALA A 38 -36.83 -9.49 -2.54
CA ALA A 38 -37.95 -8.56 -2.37
C ALA A 38 -39.30 -9.26 -2.13
N ILE A 39 -39.55 -10.40 -2.77
CA ILE A 39 -40.78 -11.20 -2.55
C ILE A 39 -40.81 -11.82 -1.14
N ASN A 40 -39.64 -12.23 -0.62
CA ASN A 40 -39.49 -12.90 0.66
C ASN A 40 -39.14 -11.95 1.82
N ASP A 41 -39.18 -10.62 1.58
CA ASP A 41 -38.89 -9.57 2.57
C ASP A 41 -37.58 -9.79 3.36
N CYS A 42 -36.51 -10.16 2.66
CA CYS A 42 -35.22 -10.47 3.26
C CYS A 42 -34.05 -9.97 2.40
N SER A 43 -32.82 -10.01 2.93
CA SER A 43 -31.63 -9.70 2.14
C SER A 43 -31.28 -10.88 1.22
N GLN A 44 -30.58 -10.62 0.10
CA GLN A 44 -30.11 -11.68 -0.80
C GLN A 44 -29.31 -12.77 -0.07
N GLY A 45 -28.45 -12.39 0.89
CA GLY A 45 -27.69 -13.34 1.70
C GLY A 45 -28.54 -14.12 2.72
N ALA A 46 -29.69 -13.58 3.16
CA ALA A 46 -30.65 -14.33 3.96
C ALA A 46 -31.44 -15.32 3.08
N LEU A 47 -31.87 -14.88 1.90
CA LEU A 47 -32.53 -15.74 0.90
C LEU A 47 -31.65 -16.93 0.52
N LEU A 48 -30.38 -16.68 0.16
CA LEU A 48 -29.44 -17.75 -0.22
C LEU A 48 -29.19 -18.74 0.92
N ARG A 49 -29.15 -18.28 2.19
CA ARG A 49 -29.02 -19.18 3.34
C ARG A 49 -30.25 -20.08 3.49
N SER A 50 -31.45 -19.51 3.36
CA SER A 50 -32.71 -20.27 3.39
C SER A 50 -32.75 -21.31 2.26
N LEU A 51 -32.37 -20.93 1.05
CA LEU A 51 -32.36 -21.84 -0.10
C LEU A 51 -31.36 -22.98 0.07
N VAL A 52 -30.18 -22.72 0.64
CA VAL A 52 -29.18 -23.76 0.93
C VAL A 52 -29.67 -24.69 2.03
N GLU A 53 -30.28 -24.16 3.08
CA GLU A 53 -30.86 -24.95 4.18
C GLU A 53 -32.02 -25.83 3.70
N GLU A 54 -32.95 -25.26 2.93
CA GLU A 54 -34.06 -25.99 2.31
C GLU A 54 -33.57 -27.08 1.36
N ALA A 55 -32.60 -26.77 0.49
CA ALA A 55 -32.03 -27.75 -0.42
C ALA A 55 -31.27 -28.87 0.31
N PHE A 56 -30.67 -28.56 1.46
CA PHE A 56 -30.00 -29.55 2.29
C PHE A 56 -31.01 -30.48 2.97
N ILE A 57 -32.06 -29.92 3.58
CA ILE A 57 -33.14 -30.70 4.22
C ILE A 57 -33.88 -31.55 3.17
N ASP A 58 -34.21 -31.00 2.00
CA ASP A 58 -34.88 -31.75 0.93
C ASP A 58 -34.04 -32.93 0.42
N ARG A 59 -32.70 -32.82 0.50
CA ARG A 59 -31.78 -33.82 -0.05
C ARG A 59 -31.26 -34.84 0.95
N PHE A 60 -31.15 -34.46 2.22
CA PHE A 60 -30.52 -35.27 3.27
C PHE A 60 -31.40 -35.44 4.51
N ASP A 61 -32.65 -34.97 4.46
CA ASP A 61 -33.69 -35.11 5.48
C ASP A 61 -33.18 -34.69 6.88
N ASP A 62 -33.05 -35.64 7.81
CA ASP A 62 -32.66 -35.42 9.21
C ASP A 62 -31.13 -35.43 9.46
N LEU A 63 -30.28 -35.44 8.42
CA LEU A 63 -28.83 -35.46 8.62
C LEU A 63 -28.32 -34.17 9.27
N ASP A 64 -27.70 -34.24 10.45
CA ASP A 64 -27.07 -33.06 11.07
C ASP A 64 -25.81 -32.64 10.28
N PRO A 65 -25.71 -31.39 9.78
CA PRO A 65 -24.50 -30.87 9.12
C PRO A 65 -23.22 -31.00 9.95
N GLU A 66 -23.32 -31.03 11.29
CA GLU A 66 -22.17 -31.24 12.17
C GLU A 66 -21.49 -32.60 11.90
N HIS A 67 -22.23 -33.63 11.49
CA HIS A 67 -21.64 -34.93 11.16
C HIS A 67 -20.75 -34.86 9.91
N ILE A 68 -21.04 -33.95 8.98
CA ILE A 68 -20.21 -33.68 7.80
C ILE A 68 -18.98 -32.85 8.20
N GLU A 69 -19.15 -31.81 9.04
CA GLU A 69 -18.04 -30.98 9.52
C GLU A 69 -16.99 -31.80 10.29
N HIS A 70 -17.44 -32.77 11.09
CA HIS A 70 -16.56 -33.67 11.85
C HIS A 70 -16.07 -34.88 11.03
N GLY A 71 -16.34 -34.94 9.73
CA GLY A 71 -15.88 -36.01 8.84
C GLY A 71 -16.47 -37.39 9.14
N ARG A 72 -17.62 -37.46 9.81
CA ARG A 72 -18.30 -38.71 10.18
C ARG A 72 -19.13 -39.31 9.04
N VAL A 73 -19.39 -38.54 8.00
CA VAL A 73 -20.09 -38.98 6.78
C VAL A 73 -19.13 -38.84 5.62
N SER A 74 -18.89 -39.94 4.90
CA SER A 74 -18.01 -39.91 3.73
C SER A 74 -18.72 -39.28 2.53
N VAL A 75 -17.95 -38.85 1.53
CA VAL A 75 -18.51 -38.35 0.25
C VAL A 75 -19.31 -39.44 -0.47
N GLU A 76 -18.93 -40.71 -0.29
CA GLU A 76 -19.62 -41.88 -0.86
C GLU A 76 -20.99 -42.07 -0.21
N ASP A 77 -21.08 -41.89 1.11
CA ASP A 77 -22.35 -41.97 1.85
C ASP A 77 -23.29 -40.79 1.51
N LEU A 78 -22.76 -39.57 1.32
CA LEU A 78 -23.55 -38.43 0.85
C LEU A 78 -24.10 -38.67 -0.57
N GLN A 79 -23.35 -39.34 -1.44
CA GLN A 79 -23.82 -39.72 -2.77
C GLN A 79 -24.89 -40.81 -2.71
N ALA A 80 -24.74 -41.79 -1.80
CA ALA A 80 -25.73 -42.84 -1.59
C ALA A 80 -27.05 -42.30 -1.02
N LEU A 81 -26.99 -41.40 -0.02
CA LEU A 81 -28.15 -40.69 0.53
C LEU A 81 -28.87 -39.87 -0.56
N ALA A 82 -28.11 -39.12 -1.37
CA ALA A 82 -28.68 -38.34 -2.45
C ALA A 82 -29.36 -39.21 -3.54
N ASN A 83 -28.95 -40.46 -3.72
CA ASN A 83 -29.53 -41.37 -4.71
C ASN A 83 -30.64 -42.28 -4.14
N ASP A 84 -31.08 -42.03 -2.90
CA ASP A 84 -32.02 -42.89 -2.15
C ASP A 84 -31.55 -44.34 -2.02
N GLU A 85 -30.22 -44.57 -2.06
CA GLU A 85 -29.59 -45.90 -1.93
C GLU A 85 -29.36 -46.29 -0.46
N LEU A 86 -29.40 -45.30 0.44
CA LEU A 86 -29.14 -45.40 1.88
C LEU A 86 -30.06 -44.39 2.61
N THR A 87 -30.44 -44.65 3.86
CA THR A 87 -31.12 -43.67 4.73
C THR A 87 -30.18 -43.16 5.83
N VAL A 88 -30.48 -42.01 6.44
CA VAL A 88 -29.67 -41.43 7.53
C VAL A 88 -29.56 -42.40 8.72
N ASP A 89 -30.61 -43.21 8.97
CA ASP A 89 -30.62 -44.25 10.00
C ASP A 89 -29.66 -45.41 9.73
N ASP A 90 -29.23 -45.59 8.48
CA ASP A 90 -28.26 -46.63 8.09
C ASP A 90 -26.80 -46.16 8.26
N LEU A 91 -26.59 -44.88 8.59
CA LEU A 91 -25.26 -44.34 8.91
C LEU A 91 -24.89 -44.71 10.35
N ASP A 92 -23.69 -45.28 10.53
CA ASP A 92 -23.14 -45.63 11.84
C ASP A 92 -22.65 -44.37 12.59
N LEU A 93 -23.60 -43.53 13.02
CA LEU A 93 -23.37 -42.25 13.70
C LEU A 93 -23.29 -42.44 15.23
N GLU A 94 -22.51 -43.41 15.71
CA GLU A 94 -22.35 -43.62 17.15
C GLU A 94 -21.66 -42.43 17.84
N THR A 95 -22.26 -41.99 18.95
CA THR A 95 -21.83 -40.85 19.77
C THR A 95 -20.77 -41.30 20.78
N GLU A 96 -19.59 -41.71 20.32
CA GLU A 96 -18.47 -41.95 21.25
C GLU A 96 -17.82 -40.62 21.67
N ALA A 97 -17.63 -40.47 22.99
CA ALA A 97 -16.98 -39.32 23.61
C ALA A 97 -15.53 -39.20 23.10
N PRO A 98 -15.03 -37.97 22.90
CA PRO A 98 -13.74 -37.77 22.24
C PRO A 98 -12.62 -38.38 23.09
N GLU A 99 -11.95 -39.40 22.55
CA GLU A 99 -10.64 -39.80 23.05
C GLU A 99 -9.64 -38.64 22.87
N PRO A 100 -8.66 -38.49 23.78
CA PRO A 100 -7.72 -37.39 23.74
C PRO A 100 -6.87 -37.54 22.48
N VAL A 101 -7.08 -36.62 21.53
CA VAL A 101 -6.31 -36.51 20.29
C VAL A 101 -4.82 -36.44 20.64
N GLU A 102 -4.11 -37.55 20.40
CA GLU A 102 -2.66 -37.52 20.22
C GLU A 102 -2.37 -36.49 19.13
N LYS A 103 -1.38 -35.63 19.37
CA LYS A 103 -0.91 -34.59 18.45
C LYS A 103 -0.91 -35.09 17.01
N HIS A 104 -1.96 -34.78 16.27
CA HIS A 104 -1.95 -34.83 14.82
C HIS A 104 -1.28 -33.54 14.35
N GLU A 105 -0.20 -33.72 13.60
CA GLU A 105 0.38 -32.69 12.77
C GLU A 105 -0.72 -32.08 11.90
N SER A 106 -0.74 -30.75 11.84
CA SER A 106 -1.73 -29.97 11.12
C SER A 106 -1.62 -30.22 9.61
N ASP A 107 -2.25 -31.28 9.10
CA ASP A 107 -2.47 -31.47 7.67
C ASP A 107 -3.64 -30.58 7.21
N SER A 108 -3.36 -29.28 7.12
CA SER A 108 -4.11 -28.35 6.28
C SER A 108 -3.47 -28.37 4.89
N TYR A 109 -4.20 -28.86 3.89
CA TYR A 109 -3.77 -28.91 2.48
C TYR A 109 -3.61 -27.53 1.80
N TYR A 110 -3.52 -26.44 2.55
CA TYR A 110 -3.07 -25.15 2.04
C TYR A 110 -1.59 -25.02 2.39
N LEU A 111 -0.72 -25.28 1.43
CA LEU A 111 0.68 -24.87 1.48
C LEU A 111 0.66 -23.34 1.68
N THR A 112 0.75 -22.86 2.92
CA THR A 112 0.84 -21.43 3.21
C THR A 112 2.22 -21.01 2.77
N VAL A 113 2.35 -20.61 1.50
CA VAL A 113 3.58 -20.04 0.96
C VAL A 113 3.97 -18.89 1.87
N THR A 114 5.17 -18.98 2.45
CA THR A 114 5.67 -17.95 3.37
C THR A 114 6.26 -16.78 2.58
N PRO A 115 6.47 -15.61 3.20
CA PRO A 115 7.19 -14.51 2.56
C PRO A 115 8.58 -14.90 2.04
N ASP A 116 9.30 -15.75 2.77
CA ASP A 116 10.62 -16.25 2.35
C ASP A 116 10.48 -17.15 1.11
N ASP A 117 9.46 -18.01 1.06
CA ASP A 117 9.18 -18.83 -0.13
C ASP A 117 8.80 -17.95 -1.33
N LEU A 118 8.11 -16.82 -1.14
CA LEU A 118 7.77 -15.90 -2.22
C LEU A 118 9.01 -15.18 -2.76
N ALA A 119 9.94 -14.77 -1.88
CA ALA A 119 11.15 -14.03 -2.25
C ALA A 119 12.23 -14.93 -2.89
N GLU A 120 12.20 -16.23 -2.60
CA GLU A 120 13.16 -17.19 -3.16
C GLU A 120 12.69 -17.82 -4.48
N PRO A 121 13.63 -18.21 -5.36
CA PRO A 121 13.30 -18.95 -6.58
C PRO A 121 12.61 -20.28 -6.25
N GLY A 122 11.61 -20.63 -7.05
CA GLY A 122 10.91 -21.90 -6.95
C GLY A 122 9.75 -22.02 -7.95
N PRO A 123 8.85 -23.00 -7.77
CA PRO A 123 7.77 -23.25 -8.71
C PRO A 123 6.83 -22.05 -8.89
N GLU A 124 6.31 -21.90 -10.10
CA GLU A 124 5.24 -20.97 -10.45
C GLU A 124 4.05 -21.17 -9.52
N LEU A 125 3.48 -20.06 -9.06
CA LEU A 125 2.32 -20.06 -8.17
C LEU A 125 1.07 -19.65 -8.96
N GLU A 126 -0.04 -20.29 -8.61
CA GLU A 126 -1.34 -19.96 -9.17
C GLU A 126 -1.83 -18.60 -8.69
N TRP A 127 -2.69 -17.97 -9.51
CA TRP A 127 -3.27 -16.65 -9.22
C TRP A 127 -3.89 -16.57 -7.82
N ASP A 128 -4.65 -17.58 -7.40
CA ASP A 128 -5.35 -17.54 -6.12
C ASP A 128 -4.38 -17.56 -4.93
N THR A 129 -3.28 -18.33 -5.03
CA THR A 129 -2.21 -18.36 -4.01
C THR A 129 -1.52 -17.01 -3.88
N LEU A 130 -1.15 -16.40 -5.00
CA LEU A 130 -0.50 -15.08 -5.01
C LEU A 130 -1.45 -13.98 -4.54
N ARG A 131 -2.70 -14.01 -5.00
CA ARG A 131 -3.75 -13.07 -4.55
C ARG A 131 -3.92 -13.14 -3.04
N ASP A 132 -3.96 -14.35 -2.48
CA ASP A 132 -4.15 -14.55 -1.05
C ASP A 132 -2.91 -14.12 -0.25
N ALA A 133 -1.70 -14.38 -0.77
CA ALA A 133 -0.45 -13.93 -0.16
C ALA A 133 -0.33 -12.39 -0.11
N VAL A 134 -0.80 -11.66 -1.12
CA VAL A 134 -0.73 -10.18 -1.14
C VAL A 134 -1.93 -9.48 -0.48
N LYS A 135 -2.79 -10.22 0.22
CA LYS A 135 -3.80 -9.61 1.09
C LYS A 135 -3.14 -8.90 2.26
N ASN A 136 -3.90 -8.01 2.91
CA ASN A 136 -3.40 -7.38 4.12
C ASN A 136 -3.24 -8.42 5.25
N PRO A 137 -2.38 -8.17 6.24
CA PRO A 137 -2.23 -9.03 7.41
C PRO A 137 -3.53 -9.29 8.17
N GLU A 138 -4.42 -8.30 8.26
CA GLU A 138 -5.75 -8.46 8.87
C GLU A 138 -6.67 -9.45 8.14
N ASP A 139 -6.43 -9.67 6.85
CA ASP A 139 -7.16 -10.59 5.98
C ASP A 139 -6.42 -11.94 5.80
N GLY A 140 -5.35 -12.17 6.57
CA GLY A 140 -4.54 -13.39 6.53
C GLY A 140 -3.45 -13.43 5.45
N GLY A 141 -3.15 -12.30 4.80
CA GLY A 141 -2.03 -12.19 3.87
C GLY A 141 -0.74 -11.64 4.49
N TYR A 142 0.26 -11.37 3.66
CA TYR A 142 1.59 -10.92 4.06
C TYR A 142 1.96 -9.52 3.55
N TRP A 143 0.99 -8.77 3.01
CA TRP A 143 1.28 -7.48 2.40
C TRP A 143 1.88 -6.48 3.39
N ASN A 144 3.09 -6.04 3.10
CA ASN A 144 3.80 -4.97 3.80
C ASN A 144 4.78 -4.28 2.82
N ASP A 145 5.52 -3.25 3.28
CA ASP A 145 6.48 -2.51 2.44
C ASP A 145 7.76 -3.31 2.09
N GLU A 146 7.95 -4.49 2.67
CA GLU A 146 9.12 -5.36 2.51
C GLU A 146 8.82 -6.66 1.76
N LEU A 147 7.55 -6.94 1.45
CA LEU A 147 7.16 -8.15 0.74
C LEU A 147 7.76 -8.14 -0.68
N GLU A 148 8.54 -9.16 -0.98
CA GLU A 148 9.19 -9.42 -2.26
C GLU A 148 8.60 -10.69 -2.88
N ILE A 149 8.51 -10.72 -4.21
CA ILE A 149 8.05 -11.89 -4.97
C ILE A 149 9.08 -12.14 -6.07
N HIS A 150 9.67 -13.32 -6.10
CA HIS A 150 10.65 -13.70 -7.10
C HIS A 150 9.99 -13.89 -8.46
N GLU A 151 10.68 -13.48 -9.54
CA GLU A 151 10.18 -13.60 -10.92
C GLU A 151 9.74 -15.02 -11.31
N SER A 152 10.44 -16.04 -10.84
CA SER A 152 10.10 -17.45 -11.15
C SER A 152 8.79 -17.93 -10.53
N ARG A 153 8.19 -17.16 -9.61
CA ARG A 153 6.91 -17.48 -8.98
C ARG A 153 5.73 -17.06 -9.85
N LEU A 154 5.96 -16.28 -10.90
CA LEU A 154 4.91 -15.73 -11.76
C LEU A 154 5.10 -16.17 -13.22
N ASN A 155 4.00 -16.53 -13.86
CA ASN A 155 3.94 -16.70 -15.32
C ASN A 155 3.41 -15.40 -15.95
N SER A 156 3.81 -15.09 -17.19
CA SER A 156 3.34 -13.92 -17.94
C SER A 156 1.81 -13.82 -18.07
N THR A 157 1.11 -14.94 -17.92
CA THR A 157 -0.37 -14.99 -18.01
C THR A 157 -1.08 -15.17 -16.66
N THR A 158 -0.35 -15.27 -15.54
CA THR A 158 -0.95 -15.53 -14.22
C THR A 158 -1.83 -14.37 -13.73
N LEU A 159 -1.46 -13.13 -14.03
CA LEU A 159 -2.23 -11.97 -13.54
C LEU A 159 -3.61 -11.92 -14.19
N LYS A 160 -4.62 -11.62 -13.38
CA LYS A 160 -6.00 -11.40 -13.81
C LYS A 160 -6.34 -9.91 -13.73
N ALA A 161 -7.46 -9.52 -14.35
CA ALA A 161 -8.00 -8.15 -14.33
C ALA A 161 -8.58 -7.78 -12.94
N SER A 162 -7.74 -7.85 -11.91
CA SER A 162 -8.03 -7.44 -10.54
C SER A 162 -6.93 -6.49 -10.11
N HIS A 163 -7.20 -5.20 -10.26
CA HIS A 163 -6.21 -4.13 -10.20
C HIS A 163 -5.40 -4.14 -8.90
N ARG A 164 -6.06 -4.25 -7.74
CA ARG A 164 -5.37 -4.18 -6.43
C ARG A 164 -4.42 -5.37 -6.18
N PRO A 165 -4.84 -6.64 -6.25
CA PRO A 165 -3.91 -7.75 -6.08
C PRO A 165 -2.83 -7.79 -7.16
N ALA A 166 -3.17 -7.52 -8.42
CA ALA A 166 -2.18 -7.52 -9.50
C ALA A 166 -1.12 -6.43 -9.30
N ALA A 167 -1.53 -5.20 -8.93
CA ALA A 167 -0.58 -4.13 -8.61
C ALA A 167 0.32 -4.48 -7.43
N ARG A 168 -0.22 -5.12 -6.37
CA ARG A 168 0.59 -5.60 -5.24
C ARG A 168 1.59 -6.68 -5.64
N ILE A 169 1.19 -7.62 -6.49
CA ILE A 169 2.08 -8.66 -7.00
C ILE A 169 3.21 -8.04 -7.84
N LEU A 170 2.87 -7.14 -8.77
CA LEU A 170 3.85 -6.39 -9.57
C LEU A 170 4.79 -5.56 -8.69
N THR A 171 4.28 -4.97 -7.61
CA THR A 171 5.12 -4.24 -6.64
C THR A 171 6.09 -5.19 -5.93
N GLY A 172 5.64 -6.38 -5.52
CA GLY A 172 6.50 -7.40 -4.93
C GLY A 172 7.62 -7.85 -5.88
N LEU A 173 7.32 -7.99 -7.17
CA LEU A 173 8.30 -8.27 -8.23
C LEU A 173 9.28 -7.11 -8.44
N ALA A 174 8.77 -5.88 -8.48
CA ALA A 174 9.62 -4.70 -8.62
C ALA A 174 10.61 -4.59 -7.45
N ARG A 175 10.19 -4.99 -6.23
CA ARG A 175 11.05 -5.03 -5.04
C ARG A 175 12.12 -6.11 -5.10
N SER A 176 11.86 -7.27 -5.73
CA SER A 176 12.91 -8.29 -5.91
C SER A 176 13.96 -7.91 -6.97
N GLN A 177 13.62 -6.98 -7.88
CA GLN A 177 14.50 -6.50 -8.95
C GLN A 177 15.20 -5.17 -8.62
N VAL A 178 15.26 -4.81 -7.35
CA VAL A 178 15.83 -3.51 -6.95
C VAL A 178 17.33 -3.39 -7.21
N TYR A 179 17.77 -2.18 -7.55
CA TYR A 179 19.19 -1.84 -7.60
C TYR A 179 19.79 -1.70 -6.20
N GLU A 180 21.12 -1.61 -6.13
CA GLU A 180 21.85 -1.23 -4.91
C GLU A 180 21.15 -0.02 -4.26
N ASN A 181 20.73 -0.17 -2.99
CA ASN A 181 19.93 0.77 -2.17
C ASN A 181 18.38 0.62 -2.21
N ARG A 182 17.82 -0.50 -2.71
CA ARG A 182 16.38 -0.77 -2.84
C ARG A 182 15.58 0.33 -3.56
N ILE A 183 16.16 0.83 -4.65
CA ILE A 183 15.52 1.78 -5.55
C ILE A 183 14.96 1.01 -6.74
N VAL A 184 13.70 1.29 -7.08
CA VAL A 184 12.98 0.75 -8.24
C VAL A 184 12.89 1.86 -9.30
N PRO A 185 13.58 1.77 -10.44
CA PRO A 185 13.36 2.69 -11.55
C PRO A 185 11.97 2.50 -12.16
N GLN A 186 11.41 3.58 -12.69
CA GLN A 186 10.14 3.51 -13.41
C GLN A 186 10.21 2.53 -14.60
N ALA A 187 11.35 2.48 -15.30
CA ALA A 187 11.57 1.54 -16.39
C ALA A 187 11.35 0.07 -15.97
N THR A 188 11.72 -0.31 -14.75
CA THR A 188 11.47 -1.66 -14.23
C THR A 188 9.98 -1.93 -14.04
N ILE A 189 9.22 -0.94 -13.58
CA ILE A 189 7.76 -1.06 -13.46
C ILE A 189 7.12 -1.22 -14.84
N ASP A 190 7.54 -0.39 -15.80
CA ASP A 190 7.02 -0.43 -17.16
C ASP A 190 7.32 -1.77 -17.85
N GLU A 191 8.54 -2.32 -17.68
CA GLU A 191 8.93 -3.64 -18.17
C GLU A 191 8.06 -4.76 -17.57
N LEU A 192 7.81 -4.73 -16.26
CA LEU A 192 6.95 -5.72 -15.59
C LEU A 192 5.49 -5.63 -16.06
N ILE A 193 4.97 -4.43 -16.31
CA ILE A 193 3.62 -4.27 -16.84
C ILE A 193 3.53 -4.80 -18.27
N ASP A 194 4.56 -4.52 -19.07
CA ASP A 194 4.63 -5.02 -20.45
C ASP A 194 4.68 -6.54 -20.51
N GLU A 195 5.40 -7.17 -19.58
CA GLU A 195 5.54 -8.63 -19.50
C GLU A 195 4.28 -9.32 -18.95
N TYR A 196 3.69 -8.79 -17.88
CA TYR A 196 2.68 -9.51 -17.09
C TYR A 196 1.26 -8.96 -17.20
N CYS A 197 1.00 -7.84 -17.90
CA CYS A 197 -0.34 -7.24 -17.96
C CYS A 197 -0.90 -7.00 -19.36
N LEU A 198 -0.09 -6.96 -20.42
CA LEU A 198 -0.60 -6.65 -21.76
C LEU A 198 -1.54 -7.73 -22.31
N HIS A 199 -1.51 -8.96 -21.79
CA HIS A 199 -2.47 -10.02 -22.14
C HIS A 199 -3.88 -9.74 -21.63
N LEU A 200 -4.06 -8.79 -20.70
CA LEU A 200 -5.36 -8.43 -20.14
C LEU A 200 -6.25 -7.67 -21.15
N THR A 201 -5.68 -7.10 -22.22
CA THR A 201 -6.45 -6.51 -23.32
C THR A 201 -6.76 -7.54 -24.40
N ASN A 202 -8.04 -7.69 -24.74
CA ASN A 202 -8.57 -8.59 -25.77
C ASN A 202 -9.21 -7.83 -26.95
N ARG A 203 -8.75 -6.61 -27.24
CA ARG A 203 -9.31 -5.77 -28.30
C ARG A 203 -9.02 -6.37 -29.67
N VAL A 204 -9.93 -6.16 -30.61
CA VAL A 204 -9.98 -6.92 -31.88
C VAL A 204 -9.19 -6.24 -32.99
N THR A 205 -9.10 -4.91 -32.98
CA THR A 205 -8.37 -4.14 -34.00
C THR A 205 -7.02 -3.67 -33.46
N ASP A 206 -6.03 -3.53 -34.35
CA ASP A 206 -4.67 -3.11 -33.96
C ASP A 206 -4.67 -1.74 -33.25
N ASP A 207 -5.44 -0.76 -33.76
CA ASP A 207 -5.54 0.58 -33.17
C ASP A 207 -6.20 0.56 -31.78
N GLU A 208 -7.21 -0.28 -31.57
CA GLU A 208 -7.86 -0.44 -30.25
C GLU A 208 -6.99 -1.24 -29.29
N GLN A 209 -6.21 -2.20 -29.81
CA GLN A 209 -5.28 -2.99 -29.02
C GLN A 209 -4.15 -2.12 -28.49
N GLU A 210 -3.58 -1.23 -29.31
CA GLU A 210 -2.52 -0.33 -28.84
C GLU A 210 -3.03 0.66 -27.81
N ARG A 211 -4.21 1.26 -28.03
CA ARG A 211 -4.88 2.06 -27.01
C ARG A 211 -5.17 1.28 -25.72
N GLY A 212 -5.53 0.01 -25.84
CA GLY A 212 -5.78 -0.88 -24.70
C GLY A 212 -4.50 -1.13 -23.88
N LYS A 213 -3.38 -1.35 -24.56
CA LYS A 213 -2.06 -1.49 -23.91
C LYS A 213 -1.62 -0.19 -23.24
N GLU A 214 -1.79 0.96 -23.88
CA GLU A 214 -1.45 2.26 -23.31
C GLU A 214 -2.27 2.53 -22.04
N TYR A 215 -3.57 2.22 -22.06
CA TYR A 215 -4.42 2.30 -20.87
C TYR A 215 -3.95 1.37 -19.74
N ILE A 216 -3.55 0.14 -20.06
CA ILE A 216 -3.01 -0.81 -19.08
C ILE A 216 -1.72 -0.28 -18.46
N ARG A 217 -0.80 0.24 -19.28
CA ARG A 217 0.44 0.88 -18.80
C ARG A 217 0.14 2.00 -17.83
N GLU A 218 -0.64 3.00 -18.25
CA GLU A 218 -0.99 4.14 -17.40
C GLU A 218 -1.66 3.71 -16.08
N THR A 219 -2.62 2.79 -16.17
CA THR A 219 -3.37 2.31 -15.00
C THR A 219 -2.48 1.56 -14.01
N TYR A 220 -1.72 0.57 -14.47
CA TYR A 220 -0.90 -0.25 -13.58
C TYR A 220 0.36 0.48 -13.11
N THR A 221 0.97 1.38 -13.90
CA THR A 221 2.10 2.20 -13.44
C THR A 221 1.66 3.06 -12.26
N SER A 222 0.49 3.70 -12.34
CA SER A 222 -0.05 4.46 -11.20
C SER A 222 -0.29 3.56 -9.99
N LEU A 223 -0.97 2.42 -10.17
CA LEU A 223 -1.31 1.53 -9.05
C LEU A 223 -0.08 0.91 -8.36
N VAL A 224 0.97 0.58 -9.12
CA VAL A 224 2.24 0.09 -8.56
C VAL A 224 2.97 1.21 -7.85
N ALA A 225 3.03 2.41 -8.44
CA ALA A 225 3.62 3.59 -7.81
C ALA A 225 2.94 3.92 -6.47
N ASP A 226 1.63 3.67 -6.34
CA ASP A 226 0.90 3.86 -5.08
C ASP A 226 1.39 2.99 -3.91
N HIS A 227 2.06 1.88 -4.23
CA HIS A 227 2.62 0.94 -3.26
C HIS A 227 4.11 1.16 -2.98
N LEU A 228 4.71 2.14 -3.65
CA LEU A 228 6.10 2.57 -3.48
C LEU A 228 6.15 4.02 -2.97
N TYR A 229 7.36 4.55 -2.77
CA TYR A 229 7.58 5.92 -2.30
C TYR A 229 8.34 6.70 -3.37
N GLU A 230 7.76 7.79 -3.88
CA GLU A 230 8.38 8.55 -4.98
C GLU A 230 9.76 9.10 -4.57
N ASN A 231 10.73 9.00 -5.49
CA ASN A 231 12.02 9.65 -5.27
C ASN A 231 11.85 11.17 -5.37
N PRO A 232 12.18 11.93 -4.32
CA PRO A 232 11.94 13.37 -4.32
C PRO A 232 12.82 14.15 -5.30
N SER A 233 13.84 13.50 -5.90
CA SER A 233 14.67 14.12 -6.91
C SER A 233 13.89 14.40 -8.20
N PRO A 234 13.85 15.65 -8.70
CA PRO A 234 13.04 16.03 -9.86
C PRO A 234 13.47 15.43 -11.20
N ILE A 235 14.64 14.78 -11.22
CA ILE A 235 15.22 14.16 -12.41
C ILE A 235 15.27 12.63 -12.29
N ALA A 236 14.84 12.07 -11.16
CA ALA A 236 14.95 10.64 -10.92
C ALA A 236 13.56 10.00 -11.03
N GLU A 237 13.31 9.37 -12.18
CA GLU A 237 12.13 8.51 -12.41
C GLU A 237 12.31 7.18 -11.68
N SER A 238 12.16 7.21 -10.36
CA SER A 238 12.42 6.07 -9.49
C SER A 238 11.66 6.18 -8.18
N TYR A 239 11.57 5.05 -7.49
CA TYR A 239 10.81 4.89 -6.26
C TYR A 239 11.64 4.15 -5.21
N TYR A 240 11.43 4.46 -3.94
CA TYR A 240 11.92 3.68 -2.80
C TYR A 240 10.89 2.63 -2.41
N CYS A 241 11.37 1.48 -1.96
CA CYS A 241 10.49 0.38 -1.52
C CYS A 241 9.86 0.65 -0.15
N THR A 242 10.57 1.35 0.72
CA THR A 242 10.20 1.51 2.14
C THR A 242 10.21 2.96 2.60
N LYS A 243 9.37 3.26 3.60
CA LYS A 243 9.32 4.57 4.26
C LYS A 243 10.66 4.99 4.86
N THR A 244 11.39 4.03 5.45
CA THR A 244 12.70 4.27 6.08
C THR A 244 13.72 4.83 5.10
N GLN A 245 13.67 4.38 3.84
CA GLN A 245 14.58 4.86 2.79
C GLN A 245 14.24 6.28 2.35
N LEU A 246 12.94 6.57 2.17
CA LEU A 246 12.48 7.93 1.92
C LEU A 246 12.90 8.88 3.07
N GLN A 247 12.74 8.45 4.32
CA GLN A 247 13.16 9.23 5.50
C GLN A 247 14.67 9.45 5.57
N THR A 248 15.47 8.43 5.25
CA THR A 248 16.94 8.55 5.19
C THR A 248 17.34 9.56 4.12
N ARG A 249 16.69 9.52 2.95
CA ARG A 249 16.90 10.49 1.88
C ARG A 249 16.52 11.89 2.33
N LEU A 250 15.36 12.07 2.97
CA LEU A 250 14.92 13.35 3.51
C LEU A 250 15.95 13.92 4.51
N GLN A 251 16.50 13.10 5.40
CA GLN A 251 17.51 13.56 6.36
C GLN A 251 18.79 14.05 5.66
N ALA A 252 19.24 13.37 4.61
CA ALA A 252 20.38 13.82 3.80
C ALA A 252 20.10 15.19 3.13
N GLU A 253 18.85 15.44 2.77
CA GLU A 253 18.40 16.68 2.13
C GLU A 253 18.25 17.82 3.13
N VAL A 254 17.78 17.54 4.36
CA VAL A 254 17.83 18.49 5.49
C VAL A 254 19.26 18.93 5.76
N ASN A 255 20.20 18.00 5.80
CA ASN A 255 21.62 18.30 5.98
C ASN A 255 22.17 19.16 4.82
N THR A 256 21.68 18.93 3.60
CA THR A 256 22.02 19.73 2.43
C THR A 256 21.48 21.15 2.55
N ALA A 257 20.19 21.33 2.89
CA ALA A 257 19.59 22.63 3.12
C ALA A 257 20.32 23.39 4.25
N HIS A 258 20.66 22.69 5.34
CA HIS A 258 21.45 23.25 6.45
C HIS A 258 22.80 23.79 5.97
N ARG A 259 23.56 23.01 5.19
CA ARG A 259 24.81 23.46 4.59
C ARG A 259 24.61 24.68 3.69
N LEU A 260 23.57 24.68 2.86
CA LEU A 260 23.27 25.82 1.97
C LEU A 260 22.97 27.09 2.76
N ALA A 261 22.24 26.97 3.87
CA ALA A 261 21.96 28.08 4.78
C ALA A 261 23.24 28.62 5.45
N GLN A 262 24.14 27.74 5.91
CA GLN A 262 25.43 28.16 6.48
C GLN A 262 26.33 28.87 5.46
N GLN A 263 26.26 28.48 4.20
CA GLN A 263 27.03 29.10 3.12
C GLN A 263 26.46 30.45 2.67
N ALA A 264 25.23 30.78 3.03
CA ALA A 264 24.47 31.90 2.49
C ALA A 264 25.20 33.25 2.68
N ASP A 265 25.70 33.51 3.88
CA ASP A 265 26.38 34.76 4.22
C ASP A 265 27.72 34.91 3.49
N THR A 266 28.42 33.80 3.22
CA THR A 266 29.69 33.84 2.51
C THR A 266 29.52 33.90 1.00
N ILE A 267 28.63 33.09 0.41
CA ILE A 267 28.50 32.96 -1.05
C ILE A 267 27.83 34.18 -1.69
N THR A 268 27.02 34.93 -0.93
CA THR A 268 26.30 36.12 -1.44
C THR A 268 27.15 37.40 -1.41
N ASP A 269 28.31 37.38 -0.74
CA ASP A 269 29.28 38.48 -0.73
C ASP A 269 30.59 38.03 -1.39
N PHE A 270 30.91 38.63 -2.54
CA PHE A 270 32.13 38.33 -3.28
C PHE A 270 33.42 38.47 -2.44
N GLU A 271 33.52 39.48 -1.57
CA GLU A 271 34.71 39.69 -0.75
C GLU A 271 34.81 38.70 0.41
N ALA A 272 33.67 38.27 0.95
CA ALA A 272 33.62 37.19 1.94
C ALA A 272 34.00 35.85 1.30
N TRP A 273 33.40 35.52 0.15
CA TRP A 273 33.69 34.30 -0.61
C TRP A 273 35.16 34.23 -1.01
N LYS A 274 35.69 35.32 -1.58
CA LYS A 274 37.09 35.41 -1.99
C LYS A 274 38.04 35.16 -0.82
N ARG A 275 37.75 35.71 0.38
CA ARG A 275 38.57 35.51 1.58
C ARG A 275 38.56 34.04 2.02
N GLU A 276 37.41 33.40 1.98
CA GLU A 276 37.28 31.97 2.32
C GLU A 276 38.02 31.09 1.29
N GLU A 277 37.88 31.36 0.00
CA GLU A 277 38.50 30.56 -1.05
C GLU A 277 40.03 30.72 -1.08
N THR A 278 40.51 31.95 -0.86
CA THR A 278 41.95 32.22 -0.70
C THR A 278 42.54 31.49 0.51
N SER A 279 41.76 31.29 1.57
CA SER A 279 42.22 30.54 2.76
C SER A 279 42.26 29.02 2.57
N LYS A 280 41.58 28.50 1.53
CA LYS A 280 41.55 27.07 1.17
C LYS A 280 42.56 26.70 0.08
N SER A 281 43.04 27.67 -0.68
CA SER A 281 43.94 27.47 -1.81
C SER A 281 45.40 27.77 -1.43
N ASP A 282 46.24 26.73 -1.41
CA ASP A 282 47.70 26.88 -1.28
C ASP A 282 48.38 27.36 -2.58
N ALA A 283 47.62 27.44 -3.69
CA ALA A 283 48.17 27.62 -5.04
C ALA A 283 48.52 29.08 -5.39
N GLY A 284 48.17 30.07 -4.57
CA GLY A 284 48.52 31.48 -4.79
C GLY A 284 47.78 32.16 -5.94
N ASP A 285 46.87 31.47 -6.64
CA ASP A 285 45.99 32.05 -7.65
C ASP A 285 44.83 32.80 -6.97
N GLU A 286 44.59 34.04 -7.40
CA GLU A 286 43.55 34.90 -6.83
C GLU A 286 42.16 34.49 -7.38
N PRO A 287 41.17 34.18 -6.53
CA PRO A 287 39.83 33.80 -6.98
C PRO A 287 39.18 34.88 -7.83
N THR A 288 38.61 34.50 -8.97
CA THR A 288 38.02 35.46 -9.91
C THR A 288 36.52 35.64 -9.68
N ARG A 289 35.98 36.75 -10.21
CA ARG A 289 34.55 37.02 -10.18
C ARG A 289 33.74 36.00 -11.00
N GLU A 290 34.30 35.48 -12.08
CA GLU A 290 33.68 34.42 -12.88
C GLU A 290 33.57 33.11 -12.10
N GLN A 291 34.61 32.73 -11.34
CA GLN A 291 34.57 31.57 -10.45
C GLN A 291 33.54 31.74 -9.33
N TRP A 292 33.43 32.95 -8.78
CA TRP A 292 32.38 33.29 -7.81
C TRP A 292 30.98 33.14 -8.42
N PHE A 293 30.75 33.67 -9.64
CA PHE A 293 29.47 33.51 -10.32
C PHE A 293 29.13 32.04 -10.60
N PHE A 294 30.11 31.23 -11.00
CA PHE A 294 29.91 29.79 -11.15
C PHE A 294 29.50 29.12 -9.83
N ALA A 295 30.17 29.46 -8.72
CA ALA A 295 29.84 28.95 -7.39
C ALA A 295 28.46 29.41 -6.91
N LEU A 296 28.10 30.68 -7.18
CA LEU A 296 26.80 31.25 -6.86
C LEU A 296 25.68 30.57 -7.66
N ASN A 297 25.87 30.35 -8.96
CA ASN A 297 24.94 29.60 -9.82
C ASN A 297 24.71 28.17 -9.32
N LYS A 298 25.80 27.49 -8.93
CA LYS A 298 25.72 26.15 -8.34
C LYS A 298 24.93 26.17 -7.03
N TRP A 299 25.20 27.12 -6.14
CA TRP A 299 24.50 27.25 -4.86
C TRP A 299 22.98 27.51 -5.05
N VAL A 300 22.61 28.41 -5.97
CA VAL A 300 21.20 28.66 -6.31
C VAL A 300 20.52 27.41 -6.91
N THR A 301 21.21 26.69 -7.80
CA THR A 301 20.73 25.42 -8.35
C THR A 301 20.47 24.38 -7.26
N GLU A 302 21.36 24.28 -6.27
CA GLU A 302 21.20 23.37 -5.14
C GLU A 302 20.02 23.77 -4.23
N ILE A 303 19.78 25.07 -4.01
CA ILE A 303 18.58 25.56 -3.28
C ILE A 303 17.30 25.13 -4.00
N LEU A 304 17.24 25.33 -5.33
CA LEU A 304 16.05 24.99 -6.11
C LEU A 304 15.76 23.49 -6.08
N LYS A 305 16.80 22.66 -6.23
CA LYS A 305 16.69 21.20 -6.11
C LYS A 305 16.21 20.79 -4.71
N ALA A 306 16.83 21.32 -3.66
CA ALA A 306 16.46 21.01 -2.27
C ALA A 306 15.02 21.45 -1.95
N LYS A 307 14.55 22.59 -2.50
CA LYS A 307 13.16 23.04 -2.39
C LYS A 307 12.19 22.05 -3.03
N GLN A 308 12.48 21.59 -4.24
CA GLN A 308 11.61 20.66 -4.96
C GLN A 308 11.55 19.30 -4.25
N ILE A 309 12.70 18.78 -3.84
CA ILE A 309 12.83 17.55 -3.06
C ILE A 309 12.01 17.65 -1.77
N GLY A 310 12.09 18.77 -1.05
CA GLY A 310 11.30 19.01 0.16
C GLY A 310 9.80 18.94 -0.10
N ARG A 311 9.32 19.48 -1.22
CA ARG A 311 7.90 19.41 -1.62
C ARG A 311 7.45 17.97 -1.85
N THR A 312 8.19 17.19 -2.64
CA THR A 312 7.83 15.80 -2.94
C THR A 312 7.84 14.93 -1.69
N CYS A 313 8.86 15.06 -0.82
CA CYS A 313 8.88 14.35 0.46
C CYS A 313 7.66 14.67 1.34
N ALA A 314 7.21 15.93 1.37
CA ALA A 314 6.03 16.32 2.13
C ALA A 314 4.75 15.68 1.58
N THR A 315 4.62 15.64 0.26
CA THR A 315 3.49 14.99 -0.41
C THR A 315 3.46 13.50 -0.08
N GLU A 316 4.59 12.80 -0.23
CA GLU A 316 4.69 11.36 0.02
C GLU A 316 4.47 10.98 1.49
N LEU A 317 4.98 11.79 2.43
CA LEU A 317 4.73 11.57 3.85
C LEU A 317 3.27 11.80 4.23
N ARG A 318 2.62 12.83 3.67
CA ARG A 318 1.19 13.11 3.90
C ARG A 318 0.29 12.07 3.28
N ARG A 319 0.60 11.62 2.07
CA ARG A 319 -0.16 10.62 1.32
C ARG A 319 -0.50 9.40 2.19
N ARG A 320 0.47 8.90 2.96
CA ARG A 320 0.32 7.71 3.80
C ARG A 320 -0.27 7.99 5.21
N GLU A 321 -0.29 9.23 5.69
CA GLU A 321 -1.06 9.57 6.91
C GLU A 321 -2.57 9.47 6.68
N TYR A 322 -3.02 9.61 5.43
CA TYR A 322 -4.42 9.38 5.02
C TYR A 322 -4.74 7.90 4.73
N ASP A 323 -3.73 7.02 4.59
CA ASP A 323 -3.91 5.58 4.35
C ASP A 323 -4.07 4.76 5.64
N ILE A 324 -4.28 5.41 6.80
CA ILE A 324 -4.83 4.71 7.96
C ILE A 324 -6.25 4.32 7.55
N PRO A 325 -6.61 3.01 7.46
CA PRO A 325 -7.99 2.63 7.19
C PRO A 325 -8.85 3.26 8.27
N THR A 326 -9.68 4.22 7.88
CA THR A 326 -10.86 4.59 8.64
C THR A 326 -11.65 3.30 8.76
N THR A 327 -11.60 2.69 9.94
CA THR A 327 -12.46 1.58 10.31
C THR A 327 -13.88 1.99 9.96
N ASN A 328 -14.48 1.29 9.00
CA ASN A 328 -15.91 1.26 8.66
C ASN A 328 -16.70 2.51 9.03
N THR A 329 -16.99 3.35 8.04
CA THR A 329 -18.30 4.03 8.05
C THR A 329 -18.70 4.38 6.62
N ASP A 330 -19.29 3.41 5.93
CA ASP A 330 -20.40 3.71 5.04
C ASP A 330 -21.70 3.31 5.77
N ALA A 331 -22.68 4.20 5.64
CA ALA A 331 -24.09 4.13 6.08
C ALA A 331 -24.45 4.66 7.49
N ASP A 332 -25.14 5.81 7.44
CA ASP A 332 -26.17 6.32 8.36
C ASP A 332 -25.80 6.76 9.78
N ASP A 333 -25.59 8.07 9.97
CA ASP A 333 -26.58 8.80 10.80
C ASP A 333 -26.68 10.28 10.39
N LYS A 334 -27.93 10.73 10.18
CA LYS A 334 -28.28 12.14 10.05
C LYS A 334 -28.50 12.70 11.46
N THR A 335 -28.25 14.00 11.62
CA THR A 335 -28.55 14.86 12.78
C THR A 335 -27.46 14.82 13.88
N ASN A 336 -26.95 15.92 14.45
CA ASN A 336 -27.52 17.23 14.69
C ASN A 336 -26.46 18.34 14.59
N LEU A 337 -26.87 19.45 13.96
CA LEU A 337 -26.26 20.77 14.11
C LEU A 337 -26.66 21.37 15.47
N ASN A 338 -25.71 22.09 16.07
CA ASN A 338 -25.83 23.10 17.14
C ASN A 338 -25.86 22.61 18.59
N ALA A 339 -24.79 22.94 19.32
CA ALA A 339 -24.90 23.58 20.64
C ALA A 339 -23.62 24.40 20.91
N ASP A 340 -23.77 25.73 20.84
CA ASP A 340 -22.87 26.72 21.41
C ASP A 340 -22.75 26.54 22.94
N GLY A 341 -21.56 26.85 23.47
CA GLY A 341 -21.31 26.92 24.91
C GLY A 341 -19.91 27.48 25.21
N ASP A 342 -19.84 28.81 25.24
CA ASP A 342 -18.71 29.64 25.67
C ASP A 342 -18.38 29.52 27.19
N GLU A 343 -17.21 30.05 27.55
CA GLU A 343 -16.61 30.25 28.89
C GLU A 343 -15.82 29.04 29.46
N GLU A 344 -14.53 29.12 29.84
CA GLU A 344 -13.88 30.16 30.63
C GLU A 344 -12.34 30.09 30.52
N THR A 345 -11.70 31.25 30.59
CA THR A 345 -10.27 31.54 30.36
C THR A 345 -9.30 31.22 31.51
N ALA A 346 -8.11 30.70 31.11
CA ALA A 346 -6.74 30.95 31.61
C ALA A 346 -6.19 30.10 32.81
N PRO A 347 -4.86 29.84 32.90
CA PRO A 347 -3.75 30.51 32.20
C PRO A 347 -2.88 29.62 31.29
N ARG A 348 -2.38 30.28 30.23
CA ARG A 348 -1.31 29.81 29.34
C ARG A 348 -0.08 29.39 30.13
N ALA A 349 0.30 28.12 30.01
CA ALA A 349 1.68 27.71 30.11
C ALA A 349 2.26 27.74 28.69
N ASP A 350 3.15 28.69 28.44
CA ASP A 350 4.07 28.63 27.30
C ASP A 350 4.91 27.35 27.45
N GLU A 351 4.66 26.37 26.60
CA GLU A 351 5.60 25.29 26.25
C GLU A 351 5.11 24.57 24.98
N ASP A 352 4.67 25.36 23.99
CA ASP A 352 4.34 24.90 22.64
C ASP A 352 5.62 24.81 21.79
N ALA A 353 6.62 24.09 22.31
CA ALA A 353 7.79 23.69 21.55
C ALA A 353 7.58 22.27 21.05
N THR A 354 6.61 22.10 20.14
CA THR A 354 6.54 20.91 19.30
C THR A 354 7.92 20.70 18.71
N PRO A 355 8.56 19.53 18.88
CA PRO A 355 9.89 19.30 18.33
C PRO A 355 9.82 19.54 16.82
N ALA A 356 10.61 20.50 16.33
CA ALA A 356 10.66 20.84 14.91
C ALA A 356 10.87 19.55 14.11
N THR A 357 9.93 19.23 13.23
CA THR A 357 10.06 18.05 12.39
C THR A 357 11.26 18.25 11.44
N ALA A 358 11.82 17.16 10.91
CA ALA A 358 12.87 17.25 9.89
C ALA A 358 12.42 18.12 8.69
N PHE A 359 11.12 18.14 8.39
CA PHE A 359 10.51 18.99 7.39
C PHE A 359 10.55 20.49 7.77
N ASP A 360 10.24 20.83 9.03
CA ASP A 360 10.29 22.21 9.51
C ASP A 360 11.72 22.77 9.46
N ALA A 361 12.70 21.97 9.88
CA ALA A 361 14.12 22.31 9.80
C ALA A 361 14.57 22.52 8.34
N HIS A 362 14.13 21.66 7.41
CA HIS A 362 14.39 21.84 5.97
C HIS A 362 13.85 23.17 5.45
N HIS A 363 12.61 23.49 5.81
CA HIS A 363 11.95 24.71 5.36
C HIS A 363 12.62 25.97 5.89
N GLU A 364 13.01 25.97 7.17
CA GLU A 364 13.71 27.09 7.81
C GLU A 364 15.09 27.34 7.16
N HIS A 365 15.85 26.27 6.89
CA HIS A 365 17.15 26.40 6.23
C HIS A 365 17.03 26.93 4.81
N LEU A 366 16.06 26.46 4.03
CA LEU A 366 15.79 27.00 2.70
C LEU A 366 15.30 28.44 2.73
N TYR A 367 14.48 28.81 3.72
CA TYR A 367 14.04 30.18 3.90
C TYR A 367 15.22 31.13 4.16
N THR A 368 16.17 30.70 4.99
CA THR A 368 17.41 31.45 5.27
C THR A 368 18.23 31.65 4.00
N ALA A 369 18.49 30.57 3.25
CA ALA A 369 19.26 30.63 2.01
C ALA A 369 18.57 31.50 0.93
N ARG A 370 17.25 31.35 0.77
CA ARG A 370 16.45 32.17 -0.16
C ARG A 370 16.49 33.65 0.21
N THR A 371 16.41 33.98 1.50
CA THR A 371 16.44 35.36 1.97
C THR A 371 17.76 36.04 1.63
N ALA A 372 18.89 35.33 1.81
CA ALA A 372 20.21 35.83 1.41
C ALA A 372 20.36 36.04 -0.10
N PHE A 373 19.81 35.14 -0.94
CA PHE A 373 19.74 35.42 -2.38
C PHE A 373 18.91 36.68 -2.68
N GLY A 374 17.84 36.88 -1.92
CA GLY A 374 16.97 38.06 -1.97
C GLY A 374 17.69 39.38 -1.70
N THR A 375 18.85 39.39 -1.03
CA THR A 375 19.61 40.62 -0.75
C THR A 375 20.63 40.99 -1.83
N LEU A 376 20.85 40.14 -2.84
CA LEU A 376 21.74 40.45 -3.97
C LEU A 376 21.22 41.61 -4.83
N SER A 377 22.13 42.29 -5.52
CA SER A 377 21.77 43.34 -6.48
C SER A 377 20.97 42.78 -7.67
N VAL A 378 20.19 43.63 -8.32
CA VAL A 378 19.33 43.25 -9.45
C VAL A 378 20.14 42.67 -10.60
N ASP A 379 21.30 43.28 -10.89
CA ASP A 379 22.16 42.85 -12.00
C ASP A 379 22.76 41.45 -11.75
N VAL A 380 23.20 41.17 -10.52
CA VAL A 380 23.73 39.85 -10.13
C VAL A 380 22.63 38.79 -10.17
N LYS A 381 21.42 39.12 -9.72
CA LYS A 381 20.27 38.21 -9.80
C LYS A 381 19.91 37.88 -11.25
N ALA A 382 19.88 38.88 -12.14
CA ALA A 382 19.55 38.68 -13.54
C ALA A 382 20.60 37.79 -14.24
N GLU A 383 21.88 38.00 -13.96
CA GLU A 383 22.97 37.19 -14.49
C GLU A 383 22.91 35.73 -14.00
N VAL A 384 22.58 35.52 -12.72
CA VAL A 384 22.39 34.18 -12.16
C VAL A 384 21.18 33.48 -12.78
N ILE A 385 20.04 34.17 -12.90
CA ILE A 385 18.81 33.61 -13.48
C ILE A 385 19.04 33.20 -14.94
N ASN A 386 19.74 34.03 -15.73
CA ASN A 386 20.09 33.72 -17.12
C ASN A 386 21.07 32.54 -17.26
N GLY A 387 21.76 32.17 -16.18
CA GLY A 387 22.67 31.03 -16.12
C GLY A 387 22.03 29.74 -15.60
N LEU A 388 20.74 29.76 -15.20
CA LEU A 388 20.01 28.57 -14.78
C LEU A 388 19.51 27.78 -16.00
N ASP A 389 19.46 26.46 -15.86
CA ASP A 389 18.90 25.55 -16.86
C ASP A 389 17.40 25.86 -17.08
N ASP A 390 16.94 25.82 -18.33
CA ASP A 390 15.53 26.02 -18.71
C ASP A 390 14.59 25.06 -17.95
N ALA A 391 15.05 23.83 -17.67
CA ALA A 391 14.31 22.85 -16.88
C ALA A 391 14.13 23.29 -15.40
N LEU A 392 15.12 23.99 -14.83
CA LEU A 392 15.05 24.54 -13.47
C LEU A 392 14.27 25.86 -13.43
N LEU A 393 14.31 26.65 -14.52
CA LEU A 393 13.50 27.87 -14.66
C LEU A 393 12.00 27.55 -14.76
N ALA A 394 11.63 26.52 -15.53
CA ALA A 394 10.25 26.05 -15.61
C ALA A 394 9.68 25.56 -14.25
N LEU A 395 10.56 25.16 -13.32
CA LEU A 395 10.22 24.77 -11.94
C LEU A 395 10.10 25.96 -10.97
N ILE A 396 10.54 27.17 -11.35
CA ILE A 396 10.36 28.40 -10.56
C ILE A 396 8.97 29.01 -10.81
N ASP A 397 8.44 28.86 -12.02
CA ASP A 397 7.15 29.43 -12.44
C ASP A 397 5.92 28.57 -12.04
N ASN A 398 6.15 27.35 -11.50
CA ASN A 398 5.16 26.46 -10.87
C ASN A 398 5.36 26.35 -9.34
#